data_AF-A0A939A953-F1
#
_entry.id   AF-A0A939A953-F1
#
_cell.length_a   1.000
_cell.length_b   1.000
_cell.length_c   1.000
_cell.angle_alpha   90.00
_cell.angle_beta   90.00
_cell.angle_gamma   90.00
#
_symmetry.space_group_name_H-M   'P 1'
#
loop_
_entity.id
_entity.type
_entity.pdbx_description
1 polymer ?
#
loop_
_entity_poly.entity_id
_entity_poly.type
_entity_poly.pdbx_seq_one_letter_code
_entity_poly.pdbx_strand_id
1 'polypeptide(L)'
;MEGLILRLREILTDIMKRDSTPFLLFSGGLDTSILAGLNPSAVAITVSLESSGEDILYAESMAKQFGLSHHHRIVTIEEALSSI
;
A
#
# COMPACT_ATOMS: atom_id res chain seq x y z
N MET A 1 -24.82 -10.48 4.64
CA MET A 1 -23.65 -9.98 3.88
C MET A 1 -23.15 -8.66 4.46
N GLU A 2 -24.03 -7.68 4.69
CA GLU A 2 -23.70 -6.38 5.27
C GLU A 2 -23.05 -6.46 6.68
N GLY A 3 -23.59 -7.29 7.58
CA GLY A 3 -23.01 -7.49 8.91
C GLY A 3 -21.59 -8.08 8.92
N LEU A 4 -21.22 -8.87 7.90
CA LEU A 4 -19.86 -9.40 7.78
C LEU A 4 -18.87 -8.30 7.35
N ILE A 5 -19.27 -7.45 6.41
CA ILE A 5 -18.45 -6.33 5.92
C ILE A 5 -18.18 -5.34 7.05
N LEU A 6 -19.19 -5.00 7.83
CA LEU A 6 -19.04 -4.12 9.00
C LEU A 6 -18.06 -4.70 10.02
N ARG A 7 -18.20 -6.00 10.32
CA ARG A 7 -17.31 -6.68 11.27
C ARG A 7 -15.86 -6.75 10.77
N LEU A 8 -15.64 -6.98 9.48
CA LEU A 8 -14.31 -6.93 8.87
C LEU A 8 -13.68 -5.54 9.00
N ARG A 9 -14.45 -4.48 8.73
CA ARG A 9 -13.99 -3.10 8.87
C ARG A 9 -13.59 -2.77 10.30
N GLU A 10 -14.40 -3.17 11.28
CA GLU A 10 -14.10 -2.96 12.70
C GLU A 10 -12.79 -3.65 13.10
N ILE A 11 -12.62 -4.93 12.76
CA ILE A 11 -11.42 -5.69 13.09
C ILE A 11 -10.17 -5.05 12.50
N LEU A 12 -10.20 -4.68 11.21
CA LEU A 12 -9.05 -4.05 10.54
C LEU A 12 -8.72 -2.69 11.14
N THR A 13 -9.75 -1.89 11.44
CA THR A 13 -9.57 -0.57 12.08
C THR A 13 -8.94 -0.71 13.46
N ASP A 14 -9.37 -1.68 14.25
CA ASP A 14 -8.87 -1.92 15.60
C ASP A 14 -7.44 -2.48 15.60
N ILE A 15 -7.08 -3.30 14.61
CA ILE A 15 -5.69 -3.73 14.43
C ILE A 15 -4.81 -2.51 14.09
N MET A 16 -5.22 -1.69 13.12
CA MET A 16 -4.42 -0.54 12.71
C MET A 16 -4.25 0.53 13.78
N LYS A 17 -5.25 0.72 14.65
CA LYS A 17 -5.14 1.63 15.81
C LYS A 17 -4.16 1.14 16.87
N ARG A 18 -4.02 -0.18 17.03
CA ARG A 18 -3.13 -0.79 18.04
C ARG A 18 -1.70 -0.89 17.56
N ASP A 19 -1.51 -1.08 16.25
CA ASP A 19 -0.22 -1.33 15.64
C ASP A 19 -0.06 -0.49 14.37
N SER A 20 0.05 0.83 14.55
CA SER A 20 0.29 1.75 13.44
C SER A 20 1.77 1.72 13.08
N THR A 21 2.08 1.14 11.93
CA THR A 21 3.43 1.21 11.35
C THR A 21 3.61 2.54 10.60
N PRO A 22 4.79 3.18 10.71
CA PRO A 22 5.10 4.42 9.99
C PRO A 22 5.29 4.21 8.48
N PHE A 23 5.48 2.96 8.03
CA PHE A 23 5.71 2.62 6.63
C PHE A 23 4.71 1.57 6.14
N LEU A 24 4.35 1.63 4.87
CA LEU A 24 3.46 0.67 4.24
C LEU A 24 4.01 0.28 2.86
N LEU A 25 4.22 -1.01 2.63
CA LEU A 25 4.41 -1.52 1.28
C LEU A 25 3.08 -1.39 0.53
N PHE A 26 3.10 -0.66 -0.58
CA PHE A 26 1.90 -0.17 -1.23
C PHE A 26 1.94 -0.47 -2.72
N SER A 27 1.09 -1.38 -3.17
CA SER A 27 0.99 -1.78 -4.58
C SER A 27 -0.13 -1.04 -5.33
N GLY A 28 -1.04 -0.39 -4.60
CA GLY A 28 -2.30 0.12 -5.16
C GLY A 28 -3.41 -0.95 -5.25
N GLY A 29 -3.07 -2.23 -5.07
CA GLY A 29 -4.05 -3.32 -4.97
C GLY A 29 -4.98 -3.15 -3.76
N LEU A 30 -6.14 -3.81 -3.82
CA LEU A 30 -7.25 -3.66 -2.85
C LEU A 30 -6.78 -3.75 -1.39
N ASP A 31 -6.01 -4.78 -1.05
CA ASP A 31 -5.58 -5.03 0.33
C ASP A 31 -4.73 -3.89 0.87
N THR A 32 -3.68 -3.50 0.15
CA THR A 32 -2.80 -2.40 0.57
C THR A 32 -3.50 -1.04 0.52
N SER A 33 -4.50 -0.87 -0.35
CA SER A 33 -5.34 0.33 -0.42
C SER A 33 -6.31 0.44 0.75
N ILE A 34 -6.86 -0.69 1.24
CA ILE A 34 -7.65 -0.70 2.47
C ILE A 34 -6.77 -0.29 3.65
N LEU A 35 -5.58 -0.86 3.79
CA LEU A 35 -4.66 -0.53 4.88
C LEU A 35 -4.19 0.93 4.82
N ALA A 36 -3.87 1.43 3.62
CA ALA A 36 -3.50 2.83 3.42
C ALA A 36 -4.64 3.80 3.81
N GLY A 37 -5.88 3.48 3.43
CA GLY A 37 -7.05 4.27 3.81
C GLY A 37 -7.32 4.27 5.32
N LEU A 38 -6.95 3.21 6.03
CA LEU A 38 -7.04 3.11 7.49
C LEU A 38 -5.87 3.77 8.23
N ASN A 39 -4.76 4.05 7.54
CA ASN A 39 -3.56 4.69 8.09
C ASN A 39 -3.00 5.75 7.14
N PRO A 40 -3.68 6.89 6.96
CA PRO A 40 -3.29 7.91 5.99
C PRO A 40 -1.98 8.63 6.34
N SER A 41 -1.47 8.49 7.57
CA SER A 41 -0.19 9.03 8.01
C SER A 41 1.02 8.15 7.65
N ALA A 42 0.81 6.93 7.15
CA ALA A 42 1.90 6.06 6.75
C ALA A 42 2.62 6.60 5.51
N VAL A 43 3.94 6.41 5.49
CA VAL A 43 4.75 6.59 4.30
C VAL A 43 4.55 5.35 3.41
N ALA A 44 3.88 5.53 2.28
CA ALA A 44 3.60 4.48 1.31
C ALA A 44 4.82 4.26 0.40
N ILE A 45 5.23 3.01 0.22
CA ILE A 45 6.40 2.63 -0.59
C ILE A 45 5.94 1.65 -1.67
N THR A 46 6.06 2.05 -2.93
CA THR A 46 5.88 1.16 -4.08
C THR A 46 7.23 0.80 -4.64
N VAL A 47 7.44 -0.48 -4.96
CA VAL A 47 8.63 -0.95 -5.68
C VAL A 47 8.18 -1.52 -7.01
N SER A 48 8.81 -1.13 -8.11
CA SER A 48 8.55 -1.72 -9.43
C SER A 48 9.85 -2.11 -10.11
N LEU A 49 9.80 -3.20 -10.86
CA LEU A 49 10.87 -3.58 -11.77
C LEU A 49 10.78 -2.73 -13.03
N GLU A 50 11.87 -2.03 -13.39
CA GLU A 50 12.06 -1.15 -14.55
C GLU A 50 10.88 -1.08 -15.55
N SER A 51 11.03 -1.58 -16.78
CA SER A 51 10.02 -1.49 -17.85
C SER A 51 8.78 -2.38 -17.64
N SER A 52 8.47 -2.81 -16.40
CA SER A 52 7.42 -3.80 -16.09
C SER A 52 6.52 -3.41 -14.91
N GLY A 53 6.49 -2.14 -14.51
CA GLY A 53 5.66 -1.64 -13.41
C GLY A 53 4.24 -1.22 -13.79
N GLU A 54 3.41 -2.12 -14.33
CA GLU A 54 2.03 -1.77 -14.75
C GLU A 54 1.13 -1.30 -13.59
N ASP A 55 1.38 -1.80 -12.37
CA ASP A 55 0.57 -1.51 -11.19
C ASP A 55 0.79 -0.10 -10.61
N ILE A 56 1.82 0.63 -11.07
CA ILE A 56 2.16 1.95 -10.53
C ILE A 56 1.00 2.95 -10.64
N LEU A 57 0.21 2.85 -11.71
CA LEU A 57 -0.94 3.73 -11.95
C LEU A 57 -1.98 3.63 -10.83
N TYR A 58 -2.21 2.43 -10.30
CA TYR A 58 -3.14 2.22 -9.19
C TYR A 58 -2.57 2.75 -7.88
N ALA A 59 -1.29 2.51 -7.62
CA ALA A 59 -0.61 3.04 -6.45
C ALA A 59 -0.67 4.58 -6.44
N GLU A 60 -0.29 5.24 -7.54
CA GLU A 60 -0.33 6.70 -7.64
C GLU A 60 -1.74 7.27 -7.49
N SER A 61 -2.74 6.63 -8.12
CA SER A 61 -4.14 7.05 -8.04
C SER A 61 -4.66 7.01 -6.60
N MET A 62 -4.40 5.90 -5.90
CA MET A 62 -4.85 5.70 -4.53
C MET A 62 -4.05 6.55 -3.54
N ALA A 63 -2.74 6.72 -3.73
CA ALA A 63 -1.92 7.63 -2.93
C ALA A 63 -2.43 9.06 -3.01
N LYS A 64 -2.78 9.53 -4.22
CA LYS A 64 -3.39 10.84 -4.43
C LYS A 64 -4.76 10.95 -3.77
N GLN A 65 -5.60 9.93 -3.89
CA GLN A 65 -6.94 9.91 -3.30
C GLN A 65 -6.89 9.99 -1.77
N PHE A 66 -5.93 9.31 -1.14
CA PHE A 66 -5.79 9.26 0.32
C PHE A 66 -4.84 10.33 0.89
N GLY A 67 -4.14 11.09 0.05
CA GLY A 67 -3.19 12.11 0.47
C GLY A 67 -1.93 11.53 1.14
N LEU A 68 -1.48 10.36 0.69
CA LEU A 68 -0.33 9.66 1.28
C LEU A 68 1.00 10.34 0.91
N SER A 69 1.97 10.25 1.81
CA SER A 69 3.38 10.44 1.45
C SER A 69 3.87 9.19 0.71
N HIS A 70 3.92 9.26 -0.62
CA HIS A 70 4.19 8.10 -1.48
C HIS A 70 5.58 8.18 -2.11
N HIS A 71 6.37 7.14 -1.90
CA HIS A 71 7.68 6.95 -2.50
C HIS A 71 7.65 5.77 -3.47
N HIS A 72 8.07 6.01 -4.70
CA HIS A 72 8.21 4.97 -5.71
C HIS A 72 9.69 4.67 -5.97
N ARG A 73 10.09 3.41 -5.79
CA ARG A 73 11.42 2.89 -6.08
C ARG A 73 11.37 1.98 -7.30
N ILE A 74 12.00 2.43 -8.39
CA ILE A 74 12.19 1.60 -9.58
C ILE A 74 13.50 0.83 -9.41
N VAL A 75 13.49 -0.50 -9.48
CA VAL A 75 14.69 -1.35 -9.39
C VAL A 75 15.02 -1.95 -10.76
N THR A 76 16.31 -2.20 -11.02
CA THR A 76 16.75 -2.90 -12.23
C THR A 76 16.66 -4.41 -12.04
N ILE A 77 16.73 -5.18 -13.13
CA ILE A 77 16.83 -6.65 -13.05
C ILE A 77 18.08 -7.07 -12.26
N GLU A 78 19.22 -6.41 -12.48
CA GLU A 78 20.47 -6.72 -11.79
C GLU A 78 20.37 -6.45 -10.27
N GLU A 79 19.77 -5.32 -9.88
CA GLU A 79 19.50 -5.01 -8.46
C GLU A 79 18.56 -6.05 -7.84
N ALA A 80 17.49 -6.41 -8.54
CA ALA A 80 16.54 -7.41 -8.05
C ALA A 80 17.20 -8.78 -7.87
N LEU A 81 18.01 -9.22 -8.84
CA LEU A 81 18.71 -10.51 -8.79
C LEU A 81 19.82 -10.56 -7.74
N SER A 82 20.49 -9.44 -7.47
CA SER A 82 21.54 -9.37 -6.44
C SER A 82 20.99 -9.29 -5.00
N SER A 83 19.67 -9.11 -4.85
CA SER A 83 18.98 -8.98 -3.56
C SER A 83 18.25 -10.26 -3.11
N ILE A 84 18.42 -11.36 -3.84
CA ILE A 84 17.85 -12.70 -3.57
C ILE A 84 18.99 -13.65 -3.20
#